data_AF-A0A2E5WR95-F1
#
_entry.id   AF-A0A2E5WR95-F1
#
_cell.length_a   1.000
_cell.length_b   1.000
_cell.length_c   1.000
_cell.angle_alpha   90.00
_cell.angle_beta   90.00
_cell.angle_gamma   90.00
#
_symmetry.space_group_name_H-M   'P 1'
#
loop_
_entity.id
_entity.type
_entity.pdbx_description
1 polymer ?
#
loop_
_entity_poly.entity_id
_entity_poly.type
_entity_poly.pdbx_seq_one_letter_code
_entity_poly.pdbx_strand_id
1 'polypeptide(L)'
;MPFVTHLECANCGQEYPAGEVHGLCTACSRPLWVRYDLDLIKREFPKKTLFGRPPTLWRYLELLPVEDPANIISLTETITPILQAKRLGAEFGLESLLIKDESRLPTGSFKARGMAMAVTMANEFGLKRLAAPTAGNAGGALAAYAARAGMEAWVLMPEDTPVINQKECFLHGAKVFAVNGLIDDCGKLVREGMKKIDWFDVSTLKEPYRIEGKKTMGLELAEQFEWELPDWILYPTGGGTGLIGMWKAFGELEELGWMKSGQRPKMVSCQSDGC
;
A
#
# COMPACT_ATOMS: atom_id res chain seq x y z
N MET A 1 17.51 7.76 10.44
CA MET A 1 17.01 7.08 11.65
C MET A 1 15.50 7.01 11.53
N PRO A 2 14.93 5.82 11.27
CA PRO A 2 13.50 5.69 11.07
C PRO A 2 12.77 5.99 12.37
N PHE A 3 11.62 6.66 12.29
CA PHE A 3 10.73 6.86 13.45
C PHE A 3 9.98 5.59 13.83
N VAL A 4 10.23 4.47 13.14
CA VAL A 4 9.62 3.18 13.44
C VAL A 4 10.12 2.70 14.80
N THR A 5 9.20 2.39 15.70
CA THR A 5 9.52 1.84 17.02
C THR A 5 9.52 0.31 16.99
N HIS A 6 8.44 -0.26 16.46
CA HIS A 6 8.24 -1.70 16.37
C HIS A 6 7.13 -2.04 15.36
N LEU A 7 6.93 -3.33 15.12
CA LEU A 7 5.75 -3.85 14.46
C LEU A 7 4.81 -4.46 15.51
N GLU A 8 3.51 -4.24 15.38
CA GLU A 8 2.51 -4.70 16.35
C GLU A 8 1.42 -5.50 15.65
N CYS A 9 1.06 -6.67 16.20
CA CYS A 9 -0.03 -7.45 15.65
C CYS A 9 -1.38 -6.73 15.81
N ALA A 10 -2.09 -6.53 14.69
CA ALA A 10 -3.39 -5.85 14.60
C ALA A 10 -4.50 -6.43 15.49
N ASN A 11 -4.34 -7.68 15.96
CA ASN A 11 -5.34 -8.42 16.72
C ASN A 11 -4.94 -8.67 18.18
N CYS A 12 -3.77 -9.29 18.44
CA CYS A 12 -3.34 -9.63 19.79
C CYS A 12 -2.36 -8.65 20.44
N GLY A 13 -1.93 -7.60 19.74
CA GLY A 13 -1.00 -6.60 20.27
C GLY A 13 0.44 -7.09 20.48
N GLN A 14 0.78 -8.31 20.04
CA GLN A 14 2.15 -8.80 20.15
C GLN A 14 3.11 -7.93 19.34
N GLU A 15 4.21 -7.53 19.97
CA GLU A 15 5.25 -6.70 19.37
C GLU A 15 6.35 -7.54 18.70
N TYR A 16 6.91 -6.99 17.64
CA TYR A 16 7.98 -7.54 16.84
C TYR A 16 9.02 -6.44 16.57
N PRO A 17 10.32 -6.76 16.58
CA PRO A 17 11.37 -5.76 16.35
C PRO A 17 11.27 -5.15 14.95
N ALA A 18 11.54 -3.85 14.86
CA ALA A 18 11.78 -3.20 13.57
C ALA A 18 13.11 -3.66 12.94
N GLY A 19 13.30 -3.42 11.64
CA GLY A 19 14.54 -3.77 10.94
C GLY A 19 14.70 -5.26 10.59
N GLU A 20 13.71 -6.10 10.89
CA GLU A 20 13.69 -7.52 10.54
C GLU A 20 12.61 -7.86 9.51
N VAL A 21 12.82 -8.95 8.78
CA VAL A 21 11.85 -9.47 7.81
C VAL A 21 10.69 -10.14 8.55
N HIS A 22 9.51 -9.53 8.48
CA HIS A 22 8.29 -10.07 9.07
C HIS A 22 7.23 -10.41 8.04
N GLY A 23 6.45 -11.45 8.34
CA GLY A 23 5.19 -11.75 7.66
C GLY A 23 4.01 -11.46 8.58
N LEU A 24 3.16 -12.48 8.77
CA LEU A 24 2.07 -12.43 9.73
C LEU A 24 2.56 -12.65 11.16
N CYS A 25 1.75 -12.21 12.12
CA CYS A 25 1.94 -12.54 13.53
C CYS A 25 2.10 -14.05 13.73
N THR A 26 3.19 -14.45 14.38
CA THR A 26 3.53 -15.84 14.68
C THR A 26 2.58 -16.50 15.68
N ALA A 27 1.89 -15.73 16.52
CA ALA A 27 0.93 -16.27 17.51
C ALA A 27 -0.49 -16.45 16.96
N CYS A 28 -0.98 -15.56 16.10
CA CYS A 28 -2.38 -15.59 15.65
C CYS A 28 -2.60 -15.46 14.14
N SER A 29 -1.53 -15.42 13.33
CA SER A 29 -1.59 -15.32 11.87
C SER A 29 -2.35 -14.09 11.34
N ARG A 30 -2.36 -12.99 12.10
CA ARG A 30 -2.96 -11.70 11.71
C ARG A 30 -1.91 -10.70 11.23
N PRO A 31 -2.29 -9.69 10.43
CA PRO A 31 -1.37 -8.70 9.91
C PRO A 31 -0.67 -7.90 11.01
N LEU A 32 0.55 -7.46 10.74
CA LEU A 32 1.30 -6.56 11.60
C LEU A 32 1.16 -5.11 11.13
N TRP A 33 1.12 -4.18 12.07
CA TRP A 33 1.10 -2.73 11.87
C TRP A 33 2.49 -2.19 12.15
N VAL A 34 2.98 -1.27 11.33
CA VAL A 34 4.18 -0.51 11.67
C VAL A 34 3.78 0.61 12.64
N ARG A 35 4.43 0.66 13.80
CA ARG A 35 4.26 1.70 14.83
C ARG A 35 5.41 2.69 14.78
N TYR A 36 5.09 3.96 15.05
CA TYR A 36 6.02 5.08 14.94
C TYR A 36 6.10 5.83 16.28
N ASP A 37 7.23 6.45 16.55
CA ASP A 37 7.40 7.45 17.60
C ASP A 37 6.80 8.77 17.12
N LEU A 38 5.48 8.91 17.26
CA LEU A 38 4.75 10.08 16.80
C LEU A 38 5.08 11.33 17.62
N ASP A 39 5.46 11.18 18.89
CA ASP A 39 5.93 12.30 19.71
C ASP A 39 7.26 12.87 19.18
N LEU A 40 8.17 11.99 18.78
CA LEU A 40 9.42 12.37 18.13
C LEU A 40 9.16 13.06 16.78
N ILE A 41 8.31 12.48 15.93
CA ILE A 41 7.92 13.09 14.65
C ILE A 41 7.31 14.47 14.86
N LYS A 42 6.39 14.61 15.81
CA LYS A 42 5.73 15.88 16.13
C LYS A 42 6.72 16.97 16.52
N ARG A 43 7.76 16.61 17.28
CA ARG A 43 8.80 17.54 17.74
C ARG A 43 9.75 17.94 16.62
N GLU A 44 10.18 16.99 15.81
CA GLU A 44 11.29 17.19 14.86
C GLU A 44 10.81 17.55 13.44
N PHE A 45 9.60 17.15 13.07
CA PHE A 45 9.07 17.29 11.71
C PHE A 45 7.68 17.93 11.73
N PRO A 46 7.59 19.25 11.97
CA PRO A 46 6.32 19.94 11.90
C PRO A 46 5.82 20.00 10.44
N LYS A 47 4.51 19.92 10.23
CA LYS A 47 3.78 20.08 8.95
C LYS A 47 4.41 20.98 7.88
N LYS A 48 4.97 22.13 8.27
CA LYS A 48 5.67 23.08 7.36
C LYS A 48 6.89 22.47 6.64
N THR A 49 7.47 21.38 7.13
CA THR A 49 8.60 20.68 6.49
C THR A 49 8.23 20.00 5.18
N LEU A 50 6.92 19.80 4.92
CA LEU A 50 6.42 19.33 3.64
C LEU A 50 6.51 20.40 2.55
N PHE A 51 6.59 21.68 2.91
CA PHE A 51 6.69 22.77 1.96
C PHE A 51 7.98 22.65 1.12
N GLY A 52 7.83 22.73 -0.21
CA GLY A 52 8.95 22.62 -1.15
C GLY A 52 9.44 21.19 -1.42
N ARG A 53 8.88 20.16 -0.75
CA ARG A 53 9.19 18.77 -1.09
C ARG A 53 8.62 18.41 -2.47
N PRO A 54 9.29 17.55 -3.25
CA PRO A 54 8.75 17.02 -4.49
C PRO A 54 7.38 16.35 -4.27
N PRO A 55 6.42 16.48 -5.21
CA PRO A 55 5.11 15.88 -5.08
C PRO A 55 5.16 14.39 -5.44
N THR A 56 5.81 13.60 -4.60
CA THR A 56 5.91 12.14 -4.73
C THR A 56 5.35 11.43 -3.50
N LEU A 57 5.11 10.12 -3.62
CA LEU A 57 4.76 9.25 -2.48
C LEU A 57 5.72 9.42 -1.29
N TRP A 58 6.99 9.65 -1.59
CA TRP A 58 8.10 9.73 -0.63
C TRP A 58 8.22 11.08 0.07
N ARG A 59 7.32 12.04 -0.17
CA ARG A 59 7.35 13.31 0.57
C ARG A 59 7.04 13.15 2.06
N TYR A 60 6.48 12.00 2.47
CA TYR A 60 6.08 11.67 3.84
C TYR A 60 7.03 10.68 4.54
N LEU A 61 8.34 10.69 4.21
CA LEU A 61 9.30 9.68 4.69
C LEU A 61 9.25 9.41 6.19
N GLU A 62 9.02 10.43 7.00
CA GLU A 62 8.99 10.31 8.46
C GLU A 62 7.79 9.50 8.97
N LEU A 63 6.76 9.33 8.14
CA LEU A 63 5.59 8.48 8.38
C LEU A 63 5.65 7.21 7.54
N LEU A 64 6.83 6.79 7.09
CA LEU A 64 7.04 5.58 6.29
C LEU A 64 8.17 4.74 6.91
N PRO A 65 8.16 3.41 6.72
CA PRO A 65 9.05 2.50 7.44
C PRO A 65 10.47 2.42 6.87
N VAL A 66 10.90 3.36 6.03
CA VAL A 66 12.18 3.31 5.32
C VAL A 66 13.30 3.85 6.21
N GLU A 67 14.32 3.05 6.47
CA GLU A 67 15.48 3.48 7.26
C GLU A 67 16.47 4.32 6.44
N ASP A 68 16.86 3.82 5.27
CA ASP A 68 17.79 4.51 4.37
C ASP A 68 17.08 4.91 3.07
N PRO A 69 16.88 6.22 2.80
CA PRO A 69 16.29 6.69 1.56
C PRO A 69 17.02 6.22 0.29
N ALA A 70 18.28 5.81 0.37
CA ALA A 70 19.00 5.22 -0.76
C ALA A 70 18.41 3.87 -1.22
N ASN A 71 17.67 3.17 -0.34
CA ASN A 71 17.02 1.90 -0.67
C ASN A 71 15.69 2.05 -1.39
N ILE A 72 15.19 3.28 -1.57
CA ILE A 72 13.88 3.55 -2.16
C ILE A 72 13.83 3.06 -3.61
N ILE A 73 12.87 2.16 -3.86
CA ILE A 73 12.50 1.72 -5.20
C ILE A 73 11.26 2.50 -5.64
N SER A 74 11.48 3.47 -6.52
CA SER A 74 10.42 4.32 -7.07
C SER A 74 10.33 4.21 -8.59
N LEU A 75 9.10 4.25 -9.08
CA LEU A 75 8.73 4.47 -10.47
C LEU A 75 8.10 5.87 -10.66
N THR A 76 8.47 6.83 -9.82
CA THR A 76 7.96 8.21 -9.79
C THR A 76 6.47 8.30 -9.49
N GLU A 77 6.04 7.70 -8.36
CA GLU A 77 4.67 7.80 -7.87
C GLU A 77 4.34 9.26 -7.55
N THR A 78 3.51 9.89 -8.39
CA THR A 78 3.11 11.28 -8.22
C THR A 78 2.04 11.45 -7.14
N ILE A 79 1.93 12.64 -6.58
CA ILE A 79 0.67 13.08 -5.95
C ILE A 79 -0.43 13.09 -7.01
N THR A 80 -1.41 12.22 -6.84
CA THR A 80 -2.50 11.98 -7.79
C THR A 80 -3.56 13.09 -7.71
N PRO A 81 -4.21 13.44 -8.83
CA PRO A 81 -5.14 14.56 -8.85
C PRO A 81 -6.47 14.22 -8.17
N ILE A 82 -7.15 15.26 -7.69
CA ILE A 82 -8.54 15.22 -7.29
C ILE A 82 -9.35 15.90 -8.39
N LEU A 83 -10.25 15.15 -9.03
CA LEU A 83 -11.08 15.63 -10.13
C LEU A 83 -12.45 16.05 -9.59
N GLN A 84 -12.94 17.22 -10.01
CA GLN A 84 -14.30 17.65 -9.72
C GLN A 84 -15.28 16.99 -10.70
N ALA A 85 -16.22 16.20 -10.20
CA ALA A 85 -17.20 15.48 -11.02
C ALA A 85 -18.57 16.18 -11.03
N LYS A 86 -18.60 17.49 -11.36
CA LYS A 86 -19.80 18.35 -11.22
C LYS A 86 -21.04 17.79 -11.91
N ARG A 87 -20.91 17.32 -13.16
CA ARG A 87 -22.05 16.79 -13.94
C ARG A 87 -22.62 15.53 -13.30
N LEU A 88 -21.75 14.60 -12.90
CA LEU A 88 -22.15 13.38 -12.21
C LEU A 88 -22.74 13.68 -10.82
N GLY A 89 -22.15 14.64 -10.10
CA GLY A 89 -22.68 15.11 -8.82
C GLY A 89 -24.11 15.62 -8.96
N ALA A 90 -24.40 16.44 -9.97
CA ALA A 90 -25.75 16.95 -10.23
C ALA A 90 -26.78 15.85 -10.50
N GLU A 91 -26.40 14.75 -11.18
CA GLU A 91 -27.27 13.58 -11.40
C GLU A 91 -27.70 12.90 -10.07
N PHE A 92 -26.88 13.02 -9.02
CA PHE A 92 -27.16 12.49 -7.68
C PHE A 92 -27.57 13.56 -6.65
N GLY A 93 -27.75 14.82 -7.05
CA GLY A 93 -28.04 15.93 -6.13
C GLY A 93 -26.87 16.27 -5.19
N LEU A 94 -25.63 15.98 -5.59
CA LEU A 94 -24.41 16.26 -4.84
C LEU A 94 -23.68 17.48 -5.41
N GLU A 95 -23.44 18.48 -4.58
CA GLU A 95 -22.70 19.69 -4.99
C GLU A 95 -21.17 19.46 -5.05
N SER A 96 -20.66 18.55 -4.21
CA SER A 96 -19.23 18.33 -3.99
C SER A 96 -18.83 16.87 -4.21
N LEU A 97 -19.05 16.35 -5.42
CA LEU A 97 -18.56 15.04 -5.83
C LEU A 97 -17.13 15.15 -6.40
N LEU A 98 -16.19 14.46 -5.76
CA LEU A 98 -14.77 14.47 -6.10
C LEU A 98 -14.28 13.04 -6.38
N ILE A 99 -13.33 12.92 -7.32
CA ILE A 99 -12.70 11.64 -7.68
C ILE A 99 -11.20 11.74 -7.42
N LYS A 100 -10.70 10.90 -6.52
CA LYS A 100 -9.26 10.71 -6.31
C LYS A 100 -8.72 9.76 -7.38
N ASP A 101 -8.06 10.31 -8.40
CA ASP A 101 -7.67 9.55 -9.59
C ASP A 101 -6.32 8.84 -9.45
N GLU A 102 -6.35 7.70 -8.77
CA GLU A 102 -5.20 6.82 -8.57
C GLU A 102 -4.72 6.11 -9.86
N SER A 103 -5.43 6.26 -10.98
CA SER A 103 -5.01 5.68 -12.26
C SER A 103 -3.85 6.42 -12.93
N ARG A 104 -3.41 7.53 -12.34
CA ARG A 104 -2.23 8.30 -12.76
C ARG A 104 -0.91 7.76 -12.23
N LEU A 105 -0.96 6.74 -11.38
CA LEU A 105 0.24 6.09 -10.88
C LEU A 105 0.94 5.24 -11.96
N PRO A 106 2.23 4.89 -11.77
CA PRO A 106 3.08 4.33 -12.84
C PRO A 106 2.57 3.04 -13.49
N THR A 107 1.78 2.24 -12.76
CA THR A 107 1.18 1.00 -13.26
C THR A 107 -0.34 1.11 -13.46
N GLY A 108 -0.83 2.34 -13.67
CA GLY A 108 -2.24 2.62 -13.95
C GLY A 108 -3.19 2.31 -12.79
N SER A 109 -2.68 2.05 -11.58
CA SER A 109 -3.52 1.73 -10.43
C SER A 109 -2.89 2.07 -9.08
N PHE A 110 -3.75 2.26 -8.08
CA PHE A 110 -3.35 2.44 -6.68
C PHE A 110 -2.45 1.31 -6.15
N LYS A 111 -2.39 0.12 -6.79
CA LYS A 111 -1.49 -0.99 -6.41
C LYS A 111 -0.02 -0.58 -6.40
N ALA A 112 0.37 0.38 -7.24
CA ALA A 112 1.69 0.98 -7.25
C ALA A 112 2.13 1.45 -5.86
N ARG A 113 1.29 2.17 -5.10
CA ARG A 113 1.67 2.68 -3.76
C ARG A 113 2.11 1.59 -2.79
N GLY A 114 1.34 0.50 -2.76
CA GLY A 114 1.65 -0.63 -1.89
C GLY A 114 2.92 -1.35 -2.32
N MET A 115 3.08 -1.60 -3.63
CA MET A 115 4.25 -2.30 -4.16
C MET A 115 5.52 -1.45 -4.10
N ALA A 116 5.43 -0.13 -4.27
CA ALA A 116 6.53 0.79 -4.03
C ALA A 116 7.11 0.60 -2.63
N MET A 117 6.24 0.52 -1.62
CA MET A 117 6.67 0.33 -0.24
C MET A 117 7.18 -1.08 0.03
N ALA A 118 6.44 -2.13 -0.34
CA ALA A 118 6.87 -3.52 -0.10
C ALA A 118 8.18 -3.86 -0.81
N VAL A 119 8.38 -3.42 -2.05
CA VAL A 119 9.62 -3.68 -2.80
C VAL A 119 10.78 -2.84 -2.26
N THR A 120 10.51 -1.61 -1.79
CA THR A 120 11.53 -0.81 -1.07
C THR A 120 11.99 -1.52 0.21
N MET A 121 11.06 -2.00 1.04
CA MET A 121 11.42 -2.73 2.26
C MET A 121 12.11 -4.06 1.94
N ALA A 122 11.70 -4.76 0.89
CA ALA A 122 12.41 -5.93 0.42
C ALA A 122 13.85 -5.61 0.02
N ASN A 123 14.07 -4.46 -0.64
CA ASN A 123 15.40 -4.01 -1.03
C ASN A 123 16.27 -3.71 0.20
N GLU A 124 15.70 -3.00 1.18
CA GLU A 124 16.36 -2.69 2.45
C GLU A 124 16.77 -3.95 3.23
N PHE A 125 15.93 -5.00 3.21
CA PHE A 125 16.25 -6.30 3.81
C PHE A 125 17.10 -7.21 2.93
N GLY A 126 17.56 -6.74 1.77
CA GLY A 126 18.40 -7.52 0.86
C GLY A 126 17.71 -8.71 0.19
N LEU A 127 16.38 -8.78 0.21
CA LEU A 127 15.60 -9.84 -0.43
C LEU A 127 15.76 -9.78 -1.95
N LYS A 128 15.85 -10.96 -2.58
CA LYS A 128 16.11 -11.08 -4.03
C LYS A 128 14.94 -11.62 -4.84
N ARG A 129 13.99 -12.30 -4.19
CA ARG A 129 12.88 -12.98 -4.84
C ARG A 129 11.59 -12.67 -4.11
N LEU A 130 10.59 -12.19 -4.84
CA LEU A 130 9.28 -11.83 -4.32
C LEU A 130 8.21 -12.64 -5.05
N ALA A 131 7.19 -13.06 -4.31
CA ALA A 131 6.08 -13.83 -4.86
C ALA A 131 4.72 -13.27 -4.44
N ALA A 132 3.75 -13.29 -5.35
CA ALA A 132 2.36 -12.95 -5.03
C ALA A 132 1.36 -13.84 -5.79
N PRO A 133 0.31 -14.33 -5.11
CA PRO A 133 -0.87 -14.91 -5.73
C PRO A 133 -1.83 -13.78 -6.08
N THR A 134 -2.00 -13.47 -7.36
CA THR A 134 -2.90 -12.38 -7.79
C THR A 134 -3.37 -12.56 -9.22
N ALA A 135 -4.65 -12.29 -9.47
CA ALA A 135 -5.25 -12.31 -10.81
C ALA A 135 -5.38 -10.91 -11.45
N GLY A 136 -4.74 -9.87 -10.90
CA GLY A 136 -4.95 -8.48 -11.35
C GLY A 136 -3.78 -7.55 -11.07
N ASN A 137 -4.05 -6.24 -11.03
CA ASN A 137 -3.06 -5.15 -11.06
C ASN A 137 -1.96 -5.20 -9.98
N ALA A 138 -2.12 -6.03 -8.94
CA ALA A 138 -1.04 -6.23 -7.96
C ALA A 138 0.14 -7.00 -8.57
N GLY A 139 -0.12 -7.91 -9.53
CA GLY A 139 0.92 -8.66 -10.22
C GLY A 139 1.73 -7.75 -11.14
N GLY A 140 1.05 -6.95 -11.97
CA GLY A 140 1.71 -5.96 -12.84
C GLY A 140 2.54 -4.95 -12.04
N ALA A 141 1.99 -4.45 -10.92
CA ALA A 141 2.74 -3.61 -9.99
C ALA A 141 3.97 -4.35 -9.42
N LEU A 142 3.83 -5.54 -8.86
CA LEU A 142 4.97 -6.29 -8.33
C LEU A 142 6.05 -6.48 -9.39
N ALA A 143 5.67 -6.90 -10.60
CA ALA A 143 6.58 -7.12 -11.70
C ALA A 143 7.36 -5.85 -12.06
N ALA A 144 6.69 -4.71 -12.21
CA ALA A 144 7.32 -3.44 -12.57
C ALA A 144 8.31 -2.95 -11.50
N TYR A 145 7.94 -3.01 -10.22
CA TYR A 145 8.81 -2.57 -9.12
C TYR A 145 9.97 -3.54 -8.89
N ALA A 146 9.74 -4.86 -8.97
CA ALA A 146 10.80 -5.85 -8.85
C ALA A 146 11.83 -5.70 -9.98
N ALA A 147 11.38 -5.48 -11.22
CA ALA A 147 12.27 -5.20 -12.34
C ALA A 147 13.11 -3.95 -12.10
N ARG A 148 12.52 -2.87 -11.57
CA ARG A 148 13.25 -1.65 -11.19
C ARG A 148 14.28 -1.90 -10.09
N ALA A 149 13.99 -2.79 -9.15
CA ALA A 149 14.88 -3.17 -8.05
C ALA A 149 15.94 -4.22 -8.44
N GLY A 150 15.88 -4.79 -9.64
CA GLY A 150 16.72 -5.93 -10.02
C GLY A 150 16.41 -7.21 -9.23
N MET A 151 15.16 -7.39 -8.80
CA MET A 151 14.65 -8.56 -8.09
C MET A 151 13.87 -9.49 -9.00
N GLU A 152 13.81 -10.78 -8.64
CA GLU A 152 12.93 -11.73 -9.31
C GLU A 152 11.49 -11.60 -8.77
N ALA A 153 10.53 -11.32 -9.65
CA ALA A 153 9.10 -11.40 -9.32
C ALA A 153 8.50 -12.72 -9.82
N TRP A 154 7.76 -13.39 -8.94
CA TRP A 154 6.99 -14.59 -9.24
C TRP A 154 5.51 -14.27 -9.05
N VAL A 155 4.72 -14.43 -10.10
CA VAL A 155 3.29 -14.12 -10.07
C VAL A 155 2.51 -15.38 -10.41
N LEU A 156 1.79 -15.90 -9.41
CA LEU A 156 0.93 -17.07 -9.58
C LEU A 156 -0.50 -16.59 -9.75
N MET A 157 -1.13 -16.99 -10.85
CA MET A 157 -2.47 -16.54 -11.23
C MET A 157 -3.31 -17.77 -11.63
N PRO A 158 -4.61 -17.81 -11.33
CA PRO A 158 -5.53 -18.79 -11.92
C PRO A 158 -5.45 -18.81 -13.45
N GLU A 159 -5.62 -19.96 -14.08
CA GLU A 159 -5.57 -20.10 -15.55
C GLU A 159 -6.61 -19.25 -16.28
N ASP A 160 -7.77 -19.02 -15.64
CA ASP A 160 -8.85 -18.16 -16.13
C ASP A 160 -8.61 -16.65 -15.93
N THR A 161 -7.44 -16.27 -15.38
CA THR A 161 -7.04 -14.85 -15.23
C THR A 161 -7.03 -14.16 -16.59
N PRO A 162 -7.62 -12.96 -16.72
CA PRO A 162 -7.58 -12.20 -17.96
C PRO A 162 -6.16 -12.10 -18.54
N VAL A 163 -6.01 -12.47 -19.82
CA VAL A 163 -4.70 -12.56 -20.50
C VAL A 163 -3.91 -11.26 -20.41
N ILE A 164 -4.60 -10.11 -20.35
CA ILE A 164 -3.94 -8.80 -20.20
C ILE A 164 -3.15 -8.68 -18.90
N ASN A 165 -3.66 -9.22 -17.79
CA ASN A 165 -2.98 -9.17 -16.48
C ASN A 165 -1.75 -10.09 -16.48
N GLN A 166 -1.87 -11.27 -17.12
CA GLN A 166 -0.74 -12.19 -17.29
C GLN A 166 0.36 -11.55 -18.15
N LYS A 167 -0.02 -10.94 -19.28
CA LYS A 167 0.90 -10.24 -20.19
C LYS A 167 1.58 -9.05 -19.53
N GLU A 168 0.85 -8.23 -18.76
CA GLU A 168 1.43 -7.10 -18.02
C GLU A 168 2.58 -7.58 -17.11
N CYS A 169 2.35 -8.65 -16.33
CA CYS A 169 3.39 -9.22 -15.47
C CYS A 169 4.58 -9.73 -16.28
N PHE A 170 4.31 -10.50 -17.35
CA PHE A 170 5.35 -11.08 -18.19
C PHE A 170 6.20 -10.02 -18.90
N LEU A 171 5.57 -8.96 -19.44
CA LEU A 171 6.27 -7.87 -20.13
C LEU A 171 7.22 -7.09 -19.21
N HIS A 172 6.89 -7.00 -17.92
CA HIS A 172 7.80 -6.45 -16.91
C HIS A 172 8.87 -7.43 -16.43
N GLY A 173 8.92 -8.66 -16.96
CA GLY A 173 9.95 -9.65 -16.66
C GLY A 173 9.65 -10.55 -15.46
N ALA A 174 8.42 -10.55 -14.94
CA ALA A 174 8.05 -11.52 -13.91
C ALA A 174 7.94 -12.94 -14.48
N LYS A 175 8.23 -13.92 -13.63
CA LYS A 175 7.93 -15.33 -13.89
C LYS A 175 6.46 -15.58 -13.58
N VAL A 176 5.64 -15.68 -14.62
CA VAL A 176 4.19 -15.85 -14.53
C VAL A 176 3.83 -17.33 -14.61
N PHE A 177 3.06 -17.82 -13.64
CA PHE A 177 2.57 -19.19 -13.60
C PHE A 177 1.06 -19.20 -13.59
N ALA A 178 0.48 -19.76 -14.65
CA ALA A 178 -0.94 -20.11 -14.70
C ALA A 178 -1.16 -21.39 -13.87
N VAL A 179 -2.03 -21.30 -12.88
CA VAL A 179 -2.39 -22.40 -11.98
C VAL A 179 -3.77 -22.90 -12.38
N ASN A 180 -3.89 -24.20 -12.64
CA ASN A 180 -5.19 -24.85 -12.80
C ASN A 180 -5.85 -24.98 -11.42
N GLY A 181 -6.54 -23.91 -10.99
CA GLY A 181 -7.14 -23.80 -9.67
C GLY A 181 -7.56 -22.36 -9.38
N LEU A 182 -8.00 -22.10 -8.15
CA LEU A 182 -8.47 -20.78 -7.73
C LEU A 182 -7.33 -19.95 -7.14
N ILE A 183 -7.63 -18.69 -6.83
CA ILE A 183 -6.66 -17.76 -6.23
C ILE A 183 -6.10 -18.26 -4.90
N ASP A 184 -6.90 -18.98 -4.12
CA ASP A 184 -6.48 -19.60 -2.87
C ASP A 184 -5.47 -20.73 -3.08
N ASP A 185 -5.56 -21.47 -4.19
CA ASP A 185 -4.60 -22.50 -4.56
C ASP A 185 -3.28 -21.89 -4.99
N CYS A 186 -3.32 -20.77 -5.73
CA CYS A 186 -2.13 -19.95 -5.98
C CYS A 186 -1.47 -19.52 -4.67
N GLY A 187 -2.27 -19.11 -3.68
CA GLY A 187 -1.78 -18.73 -2.35
C GLY A 187 -1.16 -19.88 -1.57
N LYS A 188 -1.66 -21.11 -1.71
CA LYS A 188 -1.03 -22.31 -1.13
C LYS A 188 0.33 -22.56 -1.77
N LEU A 189 0.43 -22.50 -3.10
CA LEU A 189 1.69 -22.70 -3.84
C LEU A 189 2.73 -21.63 -3.49
N VAL A 190 2.32 -20.36 -3.35
CA VAL A 190 3.23 -19.29 -2.87
C VAL A 190 3.80 -19.65 -1.49
N ARG A 191 2.97 -20.06 -0.53
CA ARG A 191 3.43 -20.45 0.82
C ARG A 191 4.37 -21.65 0.79
N GLU A 192 4.08 -22.67 0.00
CA GLU A 192 4.94 -23.84 -0.13
C GLU A 192 6.30 -23.51 -0.77
N GLY A 193 6.30 -22.59 -1.73
CA GLY A 193 7.51 -22.16 -2.42
C GLY A 193 8.43 -21.29 -1.57
N MET A 194 7.95 -20.67 -0.48
CA MET A 194 8.79 -19.86 0.41
C MET A 194 10.00 -20.65 0.92
N LYS A 195 9.84 -21.94 1.26
CA LYS A 195 10.93 -22.79 1.74
C LYS A 195 11.79 -23.41 0.64
N LYS A 196 11.22 -23.60 -0.56
CA LYS A 196 11.84 -24.36 -1.66
C LYS A 196 12.57 -23.46 -2.66
N ILE A 197 12.02 -22.28 -2.92
CA ILE A 197 12.47 -21.33 -3.94
C ILE A 197 13.09 -20.09 -3.27
N ASP A 198 12.93 -19.94 -1.95
CA ASP A 198 13.49 -18.86 -1.14
C ASP A 198 13.03 -17.49 -1.62
N TRP A 199 11.71 -17.35 -1.80
CA TRP A 199 11.06 -16.08 -2.06
C TRP A 199 10.33 -15.56 -0.82
N PHE A 200 10.08 -14.26 -0.81
CA PHE A 200 9.26 -13.59 0.18
C PHE A 200 7.83 -13.35 -0.34
N ASP A 201 6.83 -13.72 0.46
CA ASP A 201 5.42 -13.60 0.11
C ASP A 201 4.92 -12.16 0.33
N VAL A 202 4.68 -11.44 -0.76
CA VAL A 202 4.15 -10.07 -0.76
C VAL A 202 2.64 -10.01 -1.04
N SER A 203 1.94 -11.11 -0.78
CA SER A 203 0.49 -11.21 -0.78
C SER A 203 -0.17 -10.10 0.04
N THR A 204 -1.40 -9.77 -0.34
CA THR A 204 -2.20 -8.74 0.35
C THR A 204 -2.34 -9.07 1.84
N LEU A 205 -1.93 -8.14 2.71
CA LEU A 205 -1.94 -8.24 4.18
C LEU A 205 -1.04 -9.33 4.78
N LYS A 206 -0.14 -9.96 4.01
CA LYS A 206 0.82 -10.93 4.54
C LYS A 206 2.11 -10.28 5.02
N GLU A 207 2.68 -9.40 4.20
CA GLU A 207 3.77 -8.53 4.63
C GLU A 207 3.20 -7.20 5.17
N PRO A 208 3.89 -6.53 6.12
CA PRO A 208 3.34 -5.38 6.84
C PRO A 208 3.31 -4.07 6.04
N TYR A 209 4.14 -3.93 5.00
CA TYR A 209 4.56 -2.65 4.44
C TYR A 209 3.68 -2.14 3.31
N ARG A 210 2.91 -3.01 2.62
CA ARG A 210 1.89 -2.52 1.66
C ARG A 210 0.84 -1.62 2.31
N ILE A 211 0.51 -1.84 3.59
CA ILE A 211 -0.40 -0.93 4.32
C ILE A 211 0.23 0.45 4.41
N GLU A 212 1.52 0.56 4.73
CA GLU A 212 2.23 1.85 4.83
C GLU A 212 2.33 2.56 3.47
N GLY A 213 2.56 1.81 2.39
CA GLY A 213 2.47 2.38 1.04
C GLY A 213 1.08 2.93 0.73
N LYS A 214 0.02 2.19 1.07
CA LYS A 214 -1.38 2.61 0.88
C LYS A 214 -1.80 3.76 1.80
N LYS A 215 -1.22 3.84 3.00
CA LYS A 215 -1.42 4.93 3.95
C LYS A 215 -1.15 6.29 3.34
N THR A 216 -0.22 6.36 2.38
CA THR A 216 0.07 7.61 1.66
C THR A 216 -1.12 8.19 0.91
N MET A 217 -2.14 7.39 0.54
CA MET A 217 -3.39 7.95 0.00
C MET A 217 -4.09 8.85 1.02
N GLY A 218 -4.08 8.47 2.30
CA GLY A 218 -4.67 9.25 3.39
C GLY A 218 -3.85 10.50 3.71
N LEU A 219 -2.52 10.36 3.77
CA LEU A 219 -1.62 11.50 3.96
C LEU A 219 -1.77 12.53 2.84
N GLU A 220 -1.85 12.05 1.61
CA GLU A 220 -2.02 12.85 0.40
C GLU A 220 -3.38 13.55 0.36
N LEU A 221 -4.46 12.84 0.67
CA LEU A 221 -5.79 13.45 0.77
C LEU A 221 -5.80 14.53 1.86
N ALA A 222 -5.27 14.24 3.05
CA ALA A 222 -5.22 15.22 4.12
C ALA A 222 -4.45 16.47 3.70
N GLU A 223 -3.28 16.32 3.07
CA GLU A 223 -2.52 17.48 2.60
C GLU A 223 -3.25 18.28 1.51
N GLN A 224 -3.86 17.62 0.53
CA GLN A 224 -4.57 18.28 -0.58
C GLN A 224 -5.85 18.99 -0.17
N PHE A 225 -6.48 18.55 0.93
CA PHE A 225 -7.63 19.23 1.52
C PHE A 225 -7.25 20.18 2.66
N GLU A 226 -5.99 20.62 2.69
CA GLU A 226 -5.50 21.53 3.74
C GLU A 226 -5.81 21.04 5.16
N TRP A 227 -5.80 19.70 5.31
CA TRP A 227 -5.91 18.96 6.56
C TRP A 227 -7.31 19.01 7.18
N GLU A 228 -8.31 19.37 6.35
CA GLU A 228 -9.74 19.29 6.65
C GLU A 228 -10.40 18.33 5.64
N LEU A 229 -10.49 17.05 6.02
CA LEU A 229 -10.97 15.99 5.14
C LEU A 229 -12.46 16.14 4.76
N PRO A 230 -12.90 15.54 3.64
CA PRO A 230 -14.32 15.51 3.28
C PRO A 230 -15.15 14.69 4.28
N ASP A 231 -16.47 14.87 4.28
CA ASP A 231 -17.38 14.13 5.17
C ASP A 231 -17.41 12.62 4.90
N TRP A 232 -17.25 12.23 3.63
CA TRP A 232 -17.37 10.86 3.15
C TRP A 232 -16.25 10.50 2.19
N ILE A 233 -15.72 9.27 2.33
CA ILE A 233 -14.83 8.64 1.36
C ILE A 233 -15.44 7.30 0.96
N LEU A 234 -15.80 7.17 -0.31
CA LEU A 234 -16.25 5.92 -0.90
C LEU A 234 -15.05 5.24 -1.55
N TYR A 235 -14.82 3.98 -1.22
CA TYR A 235 -13.67 3.23 -1.70
C TYR A 235 -14.10 1.87 -2.27
N PRO A 236 -13.85 1.62 -3.57
CA PRO A 236 -14.03 0.29 -4.16
C PRO A 236 -13.12 -0.74 -3.49
N THR A 237 -13.71 -1.72 -2.82
CA THR A 237 -13.02 -2.67 -1.96
C THR A 237 -12.93 -4.04 -2.60
N GLY A 238 -11.69 -4.47 -2.90
CA GLY A 238 -11.35 -5.89 -3.00
C GLY A 238 -10.68 -6.34 -1.70
N GLY A 239 -9.36 -6.16 -1.61
CA GLY A 239 -8.59 -6.55 -0.41
C GLY A 239 -8.59 -5.57 0.77
N GLY A 240 -9.31 -4.44 0.70
CA GLY A 240 -9.47 -3.49 1.82
C GLY A 240 -8.23 -2.72 2.31
N THR A 241 -7.02 -3.06 1.87
CA THR A 241 -5.76 -2.47 2.38
C THR A 241 -5.70 -0.95 2.25
N GLY A 242 -6.34 -0.38 1.22
CA GLY A 242 -6.42 1.07 1.04
C GLY A 242 -7.20 1.78 2.14
N LEU A 243 -8.37 1.26 2.49
CA LEU A 243 -9.19 1.75 3.60
C LEU A 243 -8.43 1.68 4.93
N ILE A 244 -7.80 0.54 5.20
CA ILE A 244 -7.00 0.33 6.43
C ILE A 244 -5.84 1.33 6.48
N GLY A 245 -5.11 1.50 5.38
CA GLY A 245 -4.01 2.45 5.28
C GLY A 245 -4.47 3.89 5.50
N MET A 246 -5.53 4.34 4.84
CA MET A 246 -6.07 5.70 5.03
C MET A 246 -6.53 5.93 6.46
N TRP A 247 -7.25 4.96 7.05
CA TRP A 247 -7.70 5.05 8.44
C TRP A 247 -6.54 5.17 9.42
N LYS A 248 -5.47 4.40 9.19
CA LYS A 248 -4.22 4.51 9.95
C LYS A 248 -3.58 5.90 9.82
N ALA A 249 -3.47 6.42 8.59
CA ALA A 249 -2.97 7.78 8.34
C ALA A 249 -3.74 8.83 9.13
N PHE A 250 -5.07 8.79 9.07
CA PHE A 250 -5.90 9.78 9.76
C PHE A 250 -5.72 9.72 11.29
N GLY A 251 -5.56 8.52 11.85
CA GLY A 251 -5.25 8.37 13.27
C GLY A 251 -3.90 8.95 13.67
N GLU A 252 -2.84 8.64 12.90
CA GLU A 252 -1.51 9.19 13.14
C GLU A 252 -1.50 10.73 13.00
N LEU A 253 -2.21 11.28 12.01
CA LEU A 253 -2.31 12.72 11.79
C LEU A 253 -3.07 13.45 12.90
N GLU A 254 -4.08 12.82 13.49
CA GLU A 254 -4.76 13.36 14.69
C GLU A 254 -3.84 13.37 15.91
N GLU A 255 -3.06 12.30 16.13
CA GLU A 255 -2.13 12.19 17.26
C GLU A 255 -0.97 13.20 17.15
N LEU A 256 -0.47 13.40 15.93
CA LEU A 256 0.48 14.47 15.60
C LEU A 256 -0.11 15.87 15.78
N GLY A 257 -1.45 16.00 15.84
CA GLY A 257 -2.16 17.26 15.91
C GLY A 257 -2.19 18.04 14.58
N TRP A 258 -1.99 17.36 13.45
CA TRP A 258 -2.04 17.99 12.12
C TRP A 258 -3.47 18.11 11.60
N MET A 259 -4.35 17.23 12.08
CA MET A 259 -5.80 17.25 11.89
C MET A 259 -6.52 17.39 13.24
N LYS A 260 -7.73 17.97 13.23
CA LYS A 260 -8.56 18.07 14.43
C LYS A 260 -9.10 16.68 14.80
N SER A 261 -9.00 16.30 16.07
CA SER A 261 -9.53 15.04 16.56
C SER A 261 -11.04 14.92 16.34
N GLY A 262 -11.48 13.76 15.86
CA GLY A 262 -12.90 13.46 15.69
C GLY A 262 -13.48 13.95 14.36
N GLN A 263 -12.66 14.50 13.46
CA GLN A 263 -13.06 14.95 12.13
C GLN A 263 -12.68 13.96 11.02
N ARG A 264 -12.62 12.66 11.34
CA ARG A 264 -12.35 11.64 10.32
C ARG A 264 -13.55 11.48 9.37
N PRO A 265 -13.31 11.29 8.07
CA PRO A 265 -14.36 10.97 7.11
C PRO A 265 -15.09 9.68 7.50
N LYS A 266 -16.37 9.61 7.18
CA LYS A 266 -17.08 8.33 7.11
C LYS A 266 -16.54 7.54 5.93
N MET A 267 -16.00 6.36 6.20
CA MET A 267 -15.39 5.48 5.20
C MET A 267 -16.40 4.43 4.74
N VAL A 268 -16.70 4.39 3.44
CA VAL A 268 -17.63 3.43 2.84
C VAL A 268 -16.87 2.43 2.00
N SER A 269 -17.00 1.15 2.34
CA SER A 269 -16.49 0.04 1.55
C SER A 269 -17.52 -0.32 0.47
N CYS A 270 -17.17 -0.17 -0.80
CA CYS A 270 -18.04 -0.51 -1.93
C CYS A 270 -17.58 -1.83 -2.56
N GLN A 271 -18.38 -2.89 -2.44
CA GLN A 271 -18.10 -4.21 -3.01
C GLN A 271 -19.15 -4.60 -4.04
N SER A 272 -18.80 -5.49 -4.96
CA SER A 272 -19.80 -6.16 -5.82
C SER A 272 -20.61 -7.17 -5.01
N ASP A 273 -21.87 -7.40 -5.38
CA ASP A 273 -22.78 -8.32 -4.68
C ASP A 273 -22.25 -9.75 -4.50
N GLY A 274 -21.35 -10.20 -5.38
CA GLY A 274 -20.75 -11.54 -5.34
C GLY A 274 -19.38 -11.61 -4.65
N CYS A 275 -18.97 -10.58 -3.90
CA CYS A 275 -17.67 -10.51 -3.23
C CYS A 275 -17.65 -11.20 -1.86
#